data_AF-A0A1Y6JU35-F1
#
_entry.id   AF-A0A1Y6JU35-F1
#
_cell.length_a   1.000
_cell.length_b   1.000
_cell.length_c   1.000
_cell.angle_alpha   90.00
_cell.angle_beta   90.00
_cell.angle_gamma   90.00
#
_symmetry.space_group_name_H-M   'P 1'
#
loop_
_entity.id
_entity.type
_entity.pdbx_description
1 polymer ?
#
loop_
_entity_poly.entity_id
_entity_poly.type
_entity_poly.pdbx_seq_one_letter_code
_entity_poly.pdbx_strand_id
1 'polypeptide(L)'
;MSYIVAFVDLDEHTKPIPVECYRTDLIVGDQVVVSVDDGSLRRAIVVELQNLNWSCRHRIECKASEATETSKGQILLPGESPVRVGICTEESFISAAQAIGCIPVKPSHRTYRLILLAENAKIRARIFLRKNGIDLQLVDKDPNGLPEPYSIVNSSLSEGQSVRHYYAHTKFNLFEGILRFCRSVMNDEPDLSRYFIAVGSNDKRPEEFKL
;
A
#
# COMPACT_ATOMS: atom_id res chain seq x y z
N MET A 1 8.82 7.60 0.22
CA MET A 1 7.63 7.50 -0.64
C MET A 1 6.62 6.65 0.09
N SER A 2 5.50 7.26 0.48
CA SER A 2 4.38 6.53 1.05
C SER A 2 3.29 6.29 0.01
N TYR A 3 2.62 5.15 0.13
CA TYR A 3 1.43 4.84 -0.64
C TYR A 3 0.26 5.75 -0.23
N ILE A 4 0.02 5.85 1.08
CA ILE A 4 -0.99 6.71 1.68
C ILE A 4 -0.36 8.07 1.99
N VAL A 5 -1.00 9.14 1.53
CA VAL A 5 -0.64 10.52 1.80
C VAL A 5 -1.77 11.13 2.60
N ALA A 6 -1.44 11.69 3.76
CA ALA A 6 -2.37 12.53 4.50
C ALA A 6 -2.14 13.99 4.11
N PHE A 7 -3.19 14.77 4.00
CA PHE A 7 -3.09 16.22 4.03
C PHE A 7 -3.47 16.67 5.42
N VAL A 8 -2.60 17.45 6.03
CA VAL A 8 -2.75 17.89 7.41
C VAL A 8 -2.76 19.41 7.48
N ASP A 9 -3.58 19.91 8.37
CA ASP A 9 -3.56 21.31 8.77
C ASP A 9 -2.70 21.45 10.04
N LEU A 10 -1.62 22.24 9.94
CA LEU A 10 -0.73 22.52 11.07
C LEU A 10 -1.24 23.69 11.90
N ASP A 11 -1.91 24.65 11.27
CA ASP A 11 -2.41 25.90 11.83
C ASP A 11 -3.57 26.36 10.94
N GLU A 12 -4.76 26.61 11.50
CA GLU A 12 -6.08 26.86 10.83
C GLU A 12 -6.09 27.93 9.71
N HIS A 13 -4.97 28.59 9.45
CA HIS A 13 -4.77 29.65 8.47
C HIS A 13 -3.85 29.25 7.30
N THR A 14 -3.41 28.00 7.22
CA THR A 14 -2.48 27.53 6.20
C THR A 14 -3.13 26.53 5.25
N LYS A 15 -2.66 26.49 3.99
CA LYS A 15 -3.08 25.45 3.05
C LYS A 15 -2.61 24.10 3.61
N PRO A 16 -3.46 23.06 3.62
CA PRO A 16 -3.06 21.73 4.06
C PRO A 16 -1.81 21.23 3.32
N ILE A 17 -0.89 20.64 4.08
CA ILE A 17 0.37 20.13 3.53
C ILE A 17 0.33 18.60 3.40
N PRO A 18 0.91 18.03 2.33
CA PRO A 18 0.98 16.59 2.16
C PRO A 18 2.08 15.99 3.05
N VAL A 19 1.75 14.92 3.75
CA VAL A 19 2.66 14.20 4.66
C VAL A 19 2.60 12.69 4.39
N GLU A 20 3.74 12.01 4.57
CA GLU A 20 3.80 10.56 4.48
C GLU A 20 2.98 9.95 5.61
N CYS A 21 2.06 9.05 5.26
CA CYS A 21 1.23 8.31 6.21
C CYS A 21 1.50 6.81 6.07
N TYR A 22 1.93 6.17 7.16
CA TYR A 22 2.14 4.72 7.23
C TYR A 22 1.12 4.05 8.15
N ARG A 23 -0.09 4.62 8.22
CA ARG A 23 -1.13 4.19 9.16
C ARG A 23 -2.47 4.08 8.45
N THR A 24 -3.09 2.92 8.58
CA THR A 24 -4.43 2.63 8.02
C THR A 24 -5.55 2.93 9.02
N ASP A 25 -5.20 3.19 10.28
CA ASP A 25 -6.13 3.48 11.38
C ASP A 25 -6.43 4.98 11.56
N LEU A 26 -5.90 5.83 10.68
CA LEU A 26 -6.18 7.27 10.67
C LEU A 26 -7.42 7.58 9.85
N ILE A 27 -8.21 8.55 10.33
CA ILE A 27 -9.35 9.12 9.62
C ILE A 27 -9.28 10.65 9.57
N VAL A 28 -10.08 11.26 8.71
CA VAL A 28 -10.24 12.73 8.68
C VAL A 28 -10.75 13.21 10.04
N GLY A 29 -10.14 14.25 10.58
CA GLY A 29 -10.38 14.81 11.90
C GLY A 29 -9.41 14.30 12.98
N ASP A 30 -8.65 13.23 12.73
CA ASP A 30 -7.67 12.75 13.71
C ASP A 30 -6.57 13.79 13.97
N GLN A 31 -6.27 14.00 15.24
CA GLN A 31 -5.13 14.78 15.67
C GLN A 31 -3.86 13.91 15.64
N VAL A 32 -2.79 14.42 15.05
CA VAL A 32 -1.54 13.69 14.83
C VAL A 32 -0.33 14.54 15.21
N VAL A 33 0.80 13.88 15.42
CA VAL A 33 2.12 14.53 15.50
C VAL A 33 2.84 14.32 14.18
N VAL A 34 3.32 15.40 13.60
CA VAL A 34 4.01 15.45 12.31
C VAL A 34 5.45 15.87 12.53
N SER A 35 6.38 15.12 11.96
CA SER A 35 7.75 15.57 11.76
C SER A 35 7.80 16.42 10.48
N VAL A 36 8.19 17.68 10.64
CA VAL A 36 8.42 18.61 9.52
C VAL A 36 9.88 18.59 9.07
N ASP A 37 10.20 19.23 7.95
CA ASP A 37 11.49 19.10 7.28
C ASP A 37 12.68 19.68 8.07
N ASP A 38 12.43 20.64 8.94
CA ASP A 38 13.39 21.17 9.92
C ASP A 38 13.66 20.21 11.10
N GLY A 39 13.01 19.05 11.13
CA GLY A 39 13.11 18.04 12.19
C GLY A 39 12.26 18.34 13.43
N SER A 40 11.55 19.48 13.47
CA SER A 40 10.63 19.78 14.56
C SER A 40 9.38 18.91 14.51
N LEU A 41 8.77 18.73 15.68
CA LEU A 41 7.50 18.02 15.84
C LEU A 41 6.39 19.04 16.04
N ARG A 42 5.30 18.89 15.28
CA ARG A 42 4.13 19.76 15.38
C ARG A 42 2.86 18.92 15.49
N ARG A 43 1.88 19.45 16.22
CA ARG A 43 0.52 18.88 16.20
C ARG A 43 -0.16 19.33 14.91
N ALA A 44 -1.01 18.47 14.37
CA ALA A 44 -1.77 18.73 13.15
C ALA A 44 -3.11 18.00 13.20
N ILE A 45 -4.04 18.39 12.34
CA ILE A 45 -5.30 17.68 12.11
C ILE A 45 -5.28 17.09 10.70
N VAL A 46 -5.62 15.81 10.56
CA VAL A 46 -5.81 15.18 9.26
C VAL A 46 -7.07 15.75 8.60
N VAL A 47 -6.93 16.44 7.48
CA VAL A 47 -8.07 17.00 6.73
C VAL A 47 -8.43 16.15 5.51
N GLU A 48 -7.47 15.37 4.99
CA GLU A 48 -7.70 14.48 3.86
C GLU A 48 -6.75 13.28 3.90
N LEU A 49 -7.20 12.15 3.35
CA LEU A 49 -6.39 10.95 3.12
C LEU A 49 -6.54 10.51 1.67
N GLN A 50 -5.42 10.39 0.96
CA GLN A 50 -5.38 9.97 -0.43
C GLN A 50 -4.32 8.88 -0.67
N ASN A 51 -4.60 7.95 -1.57
CA ASN A 51 -3.61 6.97 -2.04
C ASN A 51 -2.87 7.55 -3.25
N LEU A 52 -1.67 8.10 -3.07
CA LEU A 52 -0.95 8.84 -4.15
C LEU A 52 0.40 8.23 -4.53
N ASN A 53 0.98 7.37 -3.70
CA ASN A 53 2.32 6.83 -3.94
C ASN A 53 3.37 7.95 -4.20
N TRP A 54 3.40 8.91 -3.28
CA TRP A 54 4.18 10.16 -3.36
C TRP A 54 5.24 10.21 -2.25
N SER A 55 6.40 10.77 -2.58
CA SER A 55 7.41 11.16 -1.59
C SER A 55 7.09 12.56 -1.06
N CYS A 56 6.65 12.63 0.19
CA CYS A 56 6.44 13.89 0.91
C CYS A 56 7.71 14.28 1.67
N ARG A 57 7.83 15.56 2.04
CA ARG A 57 8.94 16.06 2.87
C ARG A 57 8.70 15.88 4.37
N HIS A 58 7.45 15.71 4.75
CA HIS A 58 6.99 15.59 6.13
C HIS A 58 6.35 14.23 6.36
N ARG A 59 6.22 13.81 7.61
CA ARG A 59 5.71 12.48 7.97
C ARG A 59 4.90 12.52 9.26
N ILE A 60 3.82 11.74 9.30
CA ILE A 60 3.11 11.46 10.56
C ILE A 60 3.92 10.44 11.36
N GLU A 61 4.26 10.81 12.59
CA GLU A 61 4.99 9.94 13.51
C GLU A 61 4.03 9.11 14.37
N CYS A 62 2.96 9.72 14.88
CA CYS A 62 1.97 9.06 15.72
C CYS A 62 0.64 9.84 15.82
N LYS A 63 -0.38 9.25 16.45
CA LYS A 63 -1.57 10.00 16.88
C LYS A 63 -1.18 10.96 18.00
N ALA A 64 -1.83 12.11 18.07
CA ALA A 64 -1.60 13.12 19.11
C ALA A 64 -1.81 12.57 20.54
N SER A 65 -2.71 11.61 20.69
CA SER A 65 -3.02 10.91 21.95
C SER A 65 -1.94 9.91 22.38
N GLU A 66 -1.03 9.52 21.48
CA GLU A 66 0.07 8.59 21.76
C GLU A 66 1.35 9.33 22.17
N ALA A 67 1.45 10.62 21.85
CA ALA A 67 2.56 11.47 22.26
C ALA A 67 2.36 12.04 23.66
N THR A 68 3.47 12.28 24.35
CA THR A 68 3.49 13.00 25.63
C THR A 68 4.14 14.37 25.46
N GLU A 69 3.95 15.25 26.43
CA GLU A 69 4.62 16.55 26.46
C GLU A 69 5.42 16.71 27.74
N THR A 70 6.61 17.28 27.62
CA THR A 70 7.40 17.70 28.78
C THR A 70 6.75 18.90 29.46
N SER A 71 7.19 19.21 30.69
CA SER A 71 6.79 20.43 31.40
C SER A 71 7.18 21.74 30.69
N LYS A 72 8.04 21.67 29.66
CA LYS A 72 8.43 22.80 28.80
C LYS A 72 7.63 22.87 27.50
N GLY A 73 6.61 22.03 27.33
CA GLY A 73 5.79 21.96 26.11
C GLY A 73 6.45 21.25 24.92
N GLN A 74 7.61 20.60 25.12
CA GLN A 74 8.24 19.81 24.06
C GLN A 74 7.50 18.47 23.88
N ILE A 75 7.10 18.18 22.64
CA ILE A 75 6.49 16.91 22.25
C ILE A 75 7.53 15.78 22.32
N LEU A 76 7.17 14.69 22.98
CA LEU A 76 7.93 13.45 23.03
C LEU A 76 7.17 12.37 22.27
N LEU A 77 7.84 11.81 21.26
CA LEU A 77 7.32 10.65 20.56
C LEU A 77 7.31 9.43 21.49
N PRO A 78 6.28 8.59 21.42
CA PRO A 78 6.24 7.35 22.15
C PRO A 78 7.36 6.40 21.71
N GLY A 79 8.08 5.81 22.65
CA GLY A 79 9.16 4.86 22.35
C GLY A 79 8.67 3.53 21.76
N GLU A 80 7.42 3.13 22.07
CA GLU A 80 6.84 1.85 21.63
C GLU A 80 5.68 1.99 20.64
N SER A 81 5.18 3.20 20.35
CA SER A 81 4.02 3.29 19.46
C SER A 81 4.38 2.98 18.02
N PRO A 82 3.50 2.26 17.32
CA PRO A 82 3.75 1.87 15.95
C PRO A 82 3.67 3.08 15.02
N VAL A 83 4.81 3.43 14.41
CA VAL A 83 4.86 4.34 13.26
C VAL A 83 4.11 3.74 12.06
N ARG A 84 4.06 2.41 11.98
CA ARG A 84 3.39 1.66 10.92
C ARG A 84 2.20 0.86 11.46
N VAL A 85 1.00 1.12 10.96
CA VAL A 85 -0.22 0.42 11.37
C VAL A 85 -0.98 -0.11 10.15
N GLY A 86 -1.22 -1.42 10.15
CA GLY A 86 -1.89 -2.15 9.07
C GLY A 86 -1.06 -2.25 7.78
N ILE A 87 -1.73 -2.56 6.66
CA ILE A 87 -1.07 -2.93 5.41
C ILE A 87 -0.91 -1.69 4.52
N CYS A 88 0.08 -0.85 4.82
CA CYS A 88 0.34 0.42 4.12
C CYS A 88 1.63 0.42 3.30
N THR A 89 2.45 -0.63 3.38
CA THR A 89 3.72 -0.77 2.65
C THR A 89 3.78 -2.08 1.86
N GLU A 90 4.60 -2.11 0.82
CA GLU A 90 4.89 -3.33 0.04
C GLU A 90 5.38 -4.46 0.95
N GLU A 91 6.23 -4.15 1.93
CA GLU A 91 6.76 -5.09 2.93
C GLU A 91 5.63 -5.71 3.80
N SER A 92 4.76 -4.87 4.36
CA SER A 92 3.62 -5.35 5.16
C SER A 92 2.64 -6.18 4.32
N PHE A 93 2.46 -5.82 3.05
CA PHE A 93 1.62 -6.56 2.12
C PHE A 93 2.21 -7.93 1.79
N ILE A 94 3.50 -8.00 1.46
CA ILE A 94 4.21 -9.26 1.19
C ILE A 94 4.12 -10.18 2.40
N SER A 95 4.42 -9.68 3.60
CA SER A 95 4.34 -10.45 4.84
C SER A 95 2.92 -10.99 5.08
N ALA A 96 1.89 -10.16 4.92
CA ALA A 96 0.50 -10.58 5.08
C ALA A 96 0.06 -11.60 4.02
N ALA A 97 0.53 -11.46 2.78
CA ALA A 97 0.25 -12.41 1.70
C ALA A 97 0.91 -13.78 1.95
N GLN A 98 2.17 -13.79 2.41
CA GLN A 98 2.86 -15.03 2.79
C GLN A 98 2.17 -15.72 3.97
N ALA A 99 1.71 -14.96 4.95
CA ALA A 99 1.00 -15.49 6.11
C ALA A 99 -0.31 -16.21 5.76
N ILE A 100 -0.94 -15.88 4.62
CA ILE A 100 -2.13 -16.58 4.11
C ILE A 100 -1.80 -17.68 3.10
N GLY A 101 -0.52 -17.95 2.81
CA GLY A 101 -0.08 -19.04 1.95
C GLY A 101 0.41 -18.63 0.56
N CYS A 102 0.50 -17.34 0.24
CA CYS A 102 1.07 -16.92 -1.04
C CYS A 102 2.58 -17.21 -1.09
N ILE A 103 3.05 -17.71 -2.23
CA ILE A 103 4.47 -18.02 -2.44
C ILE A 103 5.16 -16.87 -3.19
N PRO A 104 6.20 -16.24 -2.62
CA PRO A 104 6.96 -15.22 -3.32
C PRO A 104 7.94 -15.87 -4.29
N VAL A 105 8.11 -15.30 -5.48
CA VAL A 105 9.12 -15.71 -6.47
C VAL A 105 9.73 -14.48 -7.13
N LYS A 106 10.94 -14.65 -7.68
CA LYS A 106 11.67 -13.59 -8.37
C LYS A 106 11.33 -13.61 -9.86
N PRO A 107 10.95 -12.48 -10.45
CA PRO A 107 10.78 -12.40 -11.90
C PRO A 107 12.13 -12.49 -12.61
N SER A 108 12.17 -13.12 -13.77
CA SER A 108 13.32 -13.09 -14.69
C SER A 108 13.61 -11.68 -15.23
N HIS A 109 12.58 -10.83 -15.33
CA HIS A 109 12.65 -9.47 -15.88
C HIS A 109 12.60 -8.40 -14.78
N ARG A 110 13.37 -7.32 -14.96
CA ARG A 110 13.52 -6.22 -13.97
C ARG A 110 12.30 -5.29 -13.83
N THR A 111 11.28 -5.43 -14.68
CA THR A 111 10.06 -4.60 -14.61
C THR A 111 9.32 -4.79 -13.29
N TYR A 112 9.34 -6.02 -12.78
CA TYR A 112 8.70 -6.40 -11.53
C TYR A 112 9.78 -6.65 -10.47
N ARG A 113 9.44 -6.34 -9.22
CA ARG A 113 10.33 -6.54 -8.07
C ARG A 113 10.16 -7.93 -7.47
N LEU A 114 8.92 -8.39 -7.43
CA LEU A 114 8.50 -9.66 -6.87
C LEU A 114 7.20 -10.10 -7.54
N ILE A 115 6.97 -11.41 -7.59
CA ILE A 115 5.68 -11.99 -7.94
C ILE A 115 5.21 -12.80 -6.72
N LEU A 116 3.97 -12.62 -6.30
CA LEU A 116 3.32 -13.52 -5.34
C LEU A 116 2.41 -14.48 -6.09
N LEU A 117 2.47 -15.76 -5.74
CA LEU A 117 1.63 -16.80 -6.31
C LEU A 117 0.57 -17.21 -5.29
N ALA A 118 -0.70 -17.15 -5.69
CA ALA A 118 -1.82 -17.76 -4.97
C ALA A 118 -2.47 -18.80 -5.88
N GLU A 119 -2.83 -19.96 -5.34
CA GLU A 119 -3.28 -21.08 -6.17
C GLU A 119 -4.40 -21.86 -5.46
N ASN A 120 -5.31 -22.42 -6.25
CA ASN A 120 -6.28 -23.41 -5.79
C ASN A 120 -6.24 -24.68 -6.66
N ALA A 121 -7.29 -25.50 -6.64
CA ALA A 121 -7.32 -26.74 -7.41
C ALA A 121 -7.25 -26.54 -8.93
N LYS A 122 -7.67 -25.39 -9.45
CA LYS A 122 -7.88 -25.15 -10.89
C LYS A 122 -7.00 -24.04 -11.47
N ILE A 123 -6.80 -22.96 -10.71
CA ILE A 123 -6.17 -21.73 -11.21
C ILE A 123 -4.99 -21.31 -10.36
N ARG A 124 -4.04 -20.62 -10.99
CA ARG A 124 -2.94 -19.88 -10.35
C ARG A 124 -3.09 -18.39 -10.65
N ALA A 125 -3.16 -17.62 -9.58
CA ALA A 125 -3.03 -16.17 -9.62
C ALA A 125 -1.55 -15.77 -9.47
N ARG A 126 -1.10 -14.90 -10.37
CA ARG A 126 0.21 -14.23 -10.27
C ARG A 126 -0.02 -12.76 -9.98
N ILE A 127 0.54 -12.27 -8.87
CA ILE A 127 0.45 -10.90 -8.41
C ILE A 127 1.81 -10.25 -8.59
N PHE A 128 1.96 -9.41 -9.60
CA PHE A 128 3.22 -8.79 -9.99
C PHE A 128 3.37 -7.42 -9.32
N LEU A 129 4.36 -7.29 -8.43
CA LEU A 129 4.68 -6.04 -7.76
C LEU A 129 5.61 -5.18 -8.62
N ARG A 130 5.16 -3.97 -8.99
CA ARG A 130 5.95 -2.99 -9.73
C ARG A 130 6.05 -1.67 -8.96
N LYS A 131 7.00 -0.81 -9.35
CA LYS A 131 7.30 0.46 -8.65
C LYS A 131 6.07 1.35 -8.40
N ASN A 132 5.10 1.36 -9.32
CA ASN A 132 3.94 2.26 -9.29
C ASN A 132 2.58 1.53 -9.33
N GLY A 133 2.54 0.25 -8.98
CA GLY A 133 1.27 -0.48 -8.94
C GLY A 133 1.45 -1.99 -8.82
N ILE A 134 0.36 -2.70 -9.07
CA ILE A 134 0.27 -4.15 -9.01
C ILE A 134 -0.46 -4.62 -10.26
N ASP A 135 0.12 -5.59 -10.95
CA ASP A 135 -0.55 -6.26 -12.07
C ASP A 135 -1.01 -7.65 -11.60
N LEU A 136 -2.23 -8.04 -11.98
CA LEU A 136 -2.78 -9.35 -11.70
C LEU A 136 -2.86 -10.18 -12.97
N GLN A 137 -2.69 -11.48 -12.83
CA GLN A 137 -2.91 -12.45 -13.88
C GLN A 137 -3.54 -13.72 -13.31
N LEU A 138 -4.56 -14.25 -13.97
CA LEU A 138 -5.08 -15.59 -13.74
C LEU A 138 -4.70 -16.49 -14.91
N VAL A 139 -4.10 -17.64 -14.59
CA VAL A 139 -3.79 -18.70 -15.54
C VAL A 139 -4.25 -20.04 -14.98
N ASP A 140 -4.35 -21.04 -15.84
CA ASP A 140 -4.55 -22.42 -15.40
C ASP A 140 -3.42 -22.86 -14.48
N LYS A 141 -3.75 -23.72 -13.52
CA LYS A 141 -2.76 -24.29 -12.61
C LYS A 141 -1.70 -25.05 -13.39
N ASP A 142 -0.44 -24.79 -13.04
CA ASP A 142 0.71 -25.49 -13.62
C ASP A 142 0.73 -26.94 -13.10
N PRO A 143 0.72 -27.96 -13.98
CA PRO A 143 0.79 -29.36 -13.57
C PRO A 143 2.11 -29.70 -12.85
N ASN A 144 3.17 -28.91 -13.04
CA ASN A 144 4.47 -29.12 -12.38
C ASN A 144 4.49 -28.64 -10.93
N GLY A 145 3.37 -28.12 -10.41
CA GLY A 145 3.24 -27.65 -9.03
C GLY A 145 3.82 -26.25 -8.82
N LEU A 146 3.93 -25.85 -7.56
CA LEU A 146 4.41 -24.53 -7.18
C LEU A 146 5.95 -24.49 -7.18
N PRO A 147 6.55 -23.41 -7.69
CA PRO A 147 7.99 -23.22 -7.62
C PRO A 147 8.45 -22.99 -6.17
N GLU A 148 9.74 -23.21 -5.91
CA GLU A 148 10.32 -22.91 -4.60
C GLU A 148 10.24 -21.41 -4.27
N PRO A 149 10.01 -21.04 -2.99
CA PRO A 149 10.03 -19.64 -2.57
C PRO A 149 11.32 -18.93 -2.98
N TYR A 150 11.18 -17.74 -3.55
CA TYR A 150 12.24 -16.87 -4.05
C TYR A 150 13.09 -17.43 -5.20
N SER A 151 12.69 -18.54 -5.81
CA SER A 151 13.25 -19.02 -7.08
C SER A 151 12.93 -18.05 -8.22
N ILE A 152 13.72 -18.13 -9.31
CA ILE A 152 13.51 -17.29 -10.49
C ILE A 152 12.48 -17.96 -11.40
N VAL A 153 11.44 -17.22 -11.77
CA VAL A 153 10.41 -17.68 -12.72
C VAL A 153 10.41 -16.81 -13.97
N ASN A 154 10.25 -17.45 -15.12
CA ASN A 154 9.91 -16.74 -16.34
C ASN A 154 8.39 -16.59 -16.40
N SER A 155 7.89 -15.36 -16.43
CA SER A 155 6.45 -15.09 -16.39
C SER A 155 6.12 -13.92 -17.30
N SER A 156 5.23 -14.16 -18.26
CA SER A 156 4.68 -13.18 -19.18
C SER A 156 3.24 -12.84 -18.80
N LEU A 157 2.82 -11.58 -19.00
CA LEU A 157 1.42 -11.16 -18.86
C LEU A 157 0.55 -11.47 -20.08
N SER A 158 1.12 -12.11 -21.11
CA SER A 158 0.42 -12.42 -22.37
C SER A 158 -0.56 -13.59 -22.28
N GLU A 159 -0.56 -14.33 -21.18
CA GLU A 159 -1.38 -15.52 -20.97
C GLU A 159 -2.58 -15.21 -20.06
N GLY A 160 -3.70 -15.88 -20.31
CA GLY A 160 -4.88 -15.80 -19.45
C GLY A 160 -5.49 -14.40 -19.32
N GLN A 161 -6.18 -14.18 -18.21
CA GLN A 161 -6.81 -12.89 -17.91
C GLN A 161 -5.84 -12.03 -17.09
N SER A 162 -5.60 -10.79 -17.50
CA SER A 162 -4.74 -9.86 -16.76
C SER A 162 -5.39 -8.48 -16.57
N VAL A 163 -4.99 -7.80 -15.50
CA VAL A 163 -5.38 -6.41 -15.22
C VAL A 163 -4.20 -5.66 -14.61
N ARG A 164 -4.10 -4.36 -14.89
CA ARG A 164 -3.10 -3.47 -14.32
C ARG A 164 -3.76 -2.47 -13.39
N HIS A 165 -3.34 -2.48 -12.13
CA HIS A 165 -3.72 -1.48 -11.14
C HIS A 165 -2.55 -0.54 -10.86
N TYR A 166 -2.85 0.72 -10.58
CA TYR A 166 -1.86 1.70 -10.14
C TYR A 166 -2.10 2.07 -8.69
N TYR A 167 -1.04 2.46 -7.99
CA TYR A 167 -1.19 2.90 -6.60
C TYR A 167 -1.92 4.25 -6.51
N ALA A 168 -1.53 5.23 -7.31
CA ALA A 168 -2.09 6.58 -7.21
C ALA A 168 -3.59 6.62 -7.56
N HIS A 169 -4.34 7.46 -6.87
CA HIS A 169 -5.79 7.68 -7.05
C HIS A 169 -6.67 6.44 -6.87
N THR A 170 -6.21 5.45 -6.10
CA THR A 170 -7.06 4.35 -5.67
C THR A 170 -8.02 4.84 -4.58
N LYS A 171 -9.31 4.49 -4.70
CA LYS A 171 -10.35 4.89 -3.74
C LYS A 171 -10.35 4.07 -2.45
N PHE A 172 -9.52 3.04 -2.38
CA PHE A 172 -9.37 2.13 -1.25
C PHE A 172 -7.90 1.67 -1.18
N ASN A 173 -7.50 1.10 -0.05
CA ASN A 173 -6.18 0.51 0.11
C ASN A 173 -6.00 -0.70 -0.85
N LEU A 174 -5.24 -0.51 -1.92
CA LEU A 174 -5.01 -1.51 -2.95
C LEU A 174 -4.38 -2.77 -2.36
N PHE A 175 -3.42 -2.66 -1.43
CA PHE A 175 -2.78 -3.82 -0.82
C PHE A 175 -3.78 -4.74 -0.13
N GLU A 176 -4.71 -4.17 0.64
CA GLU A 176 -5.79 -4.94 1.27
C GLU A 176 -6.74 -5.55 0.23
N GLY A 177 -7.06 -4.81 -0.84
CA GLY A 177 -7.86 -5.32 -1.94
C GLY A 177 -7.22 -6.53 -2.64
N ILE A 178 -5.92 -6.47 -2.90
CA ILE A 178 -5.16 -7.59 -3.49
C ILE A 178 -5.04 -8.74 -2.49
N LEU A 179 -4.89 -8.46 -1.19
CA LEU A 179 -4.88 -9.53 -0.18
C LEU A 179 -6.22 -10.27 -0.12
N ARG A 180 -7.34 -9.54 -0.26
CA ARG A 180 -8.68 -10.15 -0.42
C ARG A 180 -8.76 -11.00 -1.68
N PHE A 181 -8.23 -10.53 -2.81
CA PHE A 181 -8.13 -11.33 -4.04
C PHE A 181 -7.38 -12.65 -3.81
N CYS A 182 -6.20 -12.61 -3.18
CA CYS A 182 -5.45 -13.82 -2.86
C CYS A 182 -6.27 -14.83 -2.05
N ARG A 183 -7.00 -14.36 -1.03
CA ARG A 183 -7.91 -15.22 -0.24
C ARG A 183 -9.03 -15.79 -1.09
N SER A 184 -9.67 -14.98 -1.93
CA SER A 184 -10.74 -15.43 -2.82
C SER A 184 -10.27 -16.53 -3.77
N VAL A 185 -9.06 -16.41 -4.32
CA VAL A 185 -8.44 -17.46 -5.15
C VAL A 185 -8.27 -18.75 -4.34
N MET A 186 -7.60 -18.69 -3.19
CA MET A 186 -7.29 -19.86 -2.37
C MET A 186 -8.53 -20.55 -1.80
N ASN A 187 -9.62 -19.80 -1.61
CA ASN A 187 -10.91 -20.33 -1.14
C ASN A 187 -11.84 -20.79 -2.27
N ASP A 188 -11.38 -20.84 -3.52
CA ASP A 188 -12.16 -21.22 -4.71
C ASP A 188 -13.47 -20.42 -4.86
N GLU A 189 -13.40 -19.11 -4.58
CA GLU A 189 -14.56 -18.24 -4.81
C GLU A 189 -14.92 -18.18 -6.31
N PRO A 190 -16.20 -18.29 -6.67
CA PRO A 190 -16.62 -18.50 -8.07
C PRO A 190 -16.47 -17.25 -8.95
N ASP A 191 -16.55 -16.04 -8.38
CA ASP A 191 -16.49 -14.80 -9.14
C ASP A 191 -15.28 -13.94 -8.74
N LEU A 192 -14.22 -14.04 -9.52
CA LEU A 192 -13.03 -13.19 -9.38
C LEU A 192 -13.07 -11.95 -10.28
N SER A 193 -14.09 -11.79 -11.13
CA SER A 193 -14.13 -10.75 -12.17
C SER A 193 -14.08 -9.34 -11.59
N ARG A 194 -14.63 -9.14 -10.39
CA ARG A 194 -14.60 -7.88 -9.62
C ARG A 194 -13.18 -7.36 -9.36
N TYR A 195 -12.17 -8.24 -9.34
CA TYR A 195 -10.77 -7.85 -9.15
C TYR A 195 -10.09 -7.46 -10.48
N PHE A 196 -10.71 -7.75 -11.62
CA PHE A 196 -10.20 -7.46 -12.96
C PHE A 196 -10.72 -6.15 -13.56
N ILE A 197 -11.14 -5.22 -12.69
CA ILE A 197 -11.46 -3.84 -13.04
C ILE A 197 -10.26 -2.97 -12.63
N ALA A 198 -9.62 -2.35 -13.62
CA ALA A 198 -8.45 -1.50 -13.37
C ALA A 198 -8.81 -0.35 -12.41
N VAL A 199 -7.91 -0.06 -11.46
CA VAL A 199 -8.07 1.05 -10.50
C VAL A 199 -6.79 1.85 -10.38
N GLY A 200 -6.94 3.10 -9.96
CA GLY A 200 -5.85 4.06 -9.86
C GLY A 200 -5.42 4.63 -11.21
N SER A 201 -4.39 5.47 -11.19
CA SER A 201 -3.83 6.13 -12.37
C SER A 201 -2.30 6.14 -12.37
N ASN A 202 -1.72 6.26 -13.56
CA ASN A 202 -0.28 6.43 -13.76
C ASN A 202 0.19 7.85 -13.37
N ASP A 203 -0.69 8.85 -13.49
CA ASP A 203 -0.44 10.21 -13.02
C ASP A 203 -0.63 10.24 -11.51
N LYS A 204 0.38 10.74 -10.80
CA LYS A 204 0.40 10.81 -9.33
C LYS A 204 -0.06 12.15 -8.79
N ARG A 205 -0.20 13.15 -9.66
CA ARG A 205 -0.54 14.52 -9.25
C ARG A 205 -1.96 14.55 -8.70
N PRO A 206 -2.22 15.15 -7.52
CA PRO A 206 -3.57 15.46 -7.09
C PRO A 206 -4.31 16.28 -8.15
N GLU A 207 -5.65 16.19 -8.23
CA GLU A 207 -6.42 16.89 -9.26
C GLU A 207 -6.19 18.40 -9.22
N GLU A 208 -6.03 18.98 -8.03
CA GLU A 208 -5.69 20.39 -7.84
C GLU A 208 -4.33 20.82 -8.43
N PHE A 209 -3.50 19.86 -8.87
CA PHE A 209 -2.22 20.09 -9.55
C PHE A 209 -2.19 19.54 -10.98
N LYS A 210 -3.34 19.13 -11.54
CA LYS A 210 -3.48 18.76 -12.95
C LYS A 210 -3.85 20.02 -13.76
N LEU A 211 -3.05 20.32 -14.78
CA LEU A 211 -3.27 21.39 -15.77
C LEU A 211 -4.38 21.01 -16.75
#